data_AF-X1IC10-F1
#
_entry.id   AF-X1IC10-F1
#
_cell.length_a   1.000
_cell.length_b   1.000
_cell.length_c   1.000
_cell.angle_alpha   90.00
_cell.angle_beta   90.00
_cell.angle_gamma   90.00
#
_symmetry.space_group_name_H-M   'P 1'
#
loop_
_entity.id
_entity.type
_entity.pdbx_description
1 polymer ?
#
loop_
_entity_poly.entity_id
_entity_poly.type
_entity_poly.pdbx_seq_one_letter_code
_entity_poly.pdbx_strand_id
1 'polypeptide(L)'
;MVNPADIFALEALATQSRRRIEPDVASTEEILEAIDFNYKDYDEIERQISKILVLSKTTDEQISLDNVTDTPVAQALTLIIEEAVKARASDIHLQPQEDQLRVRYRIDGTLHDMFSLPLMTVTPLISRIKILANMNIADPHRPQDGQFSVNTKGRLIDIRVGTMPTVYGEMAALRLLDKSLATLALSELGFLPECQAEYERMLKVPYGMILVSGPTGAGKTTTLYASVNCLDHTGQNMITIEDPVEYRF
;
A
#
# COMPACT_ATOMS: atom_id res chain seq x y z
N MET A 1 -20.85 -16.21 -12.28
CA MET A 1 -20.71 -17.65 -11.92
C MET A 1 -21.13 -18.50 -13.11
N VAL A 2 -20.43 -19.60 -13.41
CA VAL A 2 -20.72 -20.45 -14.59
C VAL A 2 -22.07 -21.16 -14.43
N ASN A 3 -22.39 -21.59 -13.20
CA ASN A 3 -23.65 -22.26 -12.87
C ASN A 3 -24.35 -21.59 -11.67
N PRO A 4 -25.20 -20.58 -11.88
CA PRO A 4 -25.98 -19.95 -10.80
C PRO A 4 -26.98 -20.87 -10.09
N ALA A 5 -27.25 -22.06 -10.63
CA ALA A 5 -28.14 -23.04 -10.01
C ALA A 5 -27.41 -23.96 -9.01
N ASP A 6 -26.09 -23.82 -8.84
CA ASP A 6 -25.33 -24.56 -7.84
C ASP A 6 -25.54 -23.95 -6.44
N ILE A 7 -26.61 -24.44 -5.79
CA ILE A 7 -27.03 -24.00 -4.46
C ILE A 7 -25.94 -24.25 -3.41
N PHE A 8 -25.17 -25.33 -3.53
CA PHE A 8 -24.13 -25.67 -2.55
C PHE A 8 -22.99 -24.64 -2.56
N ALA A 9 -22.55 -24.22 -3.75
CA ALA A 9 -21.53 -23.18 -3.86
C ALA A 9 -22.04 -21.83 -3.33
N LEU A 10 -23.31 -21.48 -3.59
CA LEU A 10 -23.92 -20.26 -3.08
C LEU A 10 -24.03 -20.26 -1.55
N GLU A 11 -24.45 -21.38 -0.95
CA GLU A 11 -24.51 -21.53 0.50
C GLU A 11 -23.12 -21.48 1.15
N ALA A 12 -22.12 -22.11 0.54
CA ALA A 12 -20.74 -22.06 1.00
C ALA A 12 -20.21 -20.62 0.99
N LEU A 13 -20.39 -19.90 -0.12
CA LEU A 13 -19.99 -18.50 -0.26
C LEU A 13 -20.74 -17.58 0.72
N ALA A 14 -22.05 -17.77 0.89
CA ALA A 14 -22.85 -16.99 1.84
C ALA A 14 -22.40 -17.24 3.29
N THR A 15 -22.11 -18.49 3.64
CA THR A 15 -21.64 -18.88 4.98
C THR A 15 -20.27 -18.28 5.29
N GLN A 16 -19.33 -18.38 4.35
CA GLN A 16 -17.96 -17.92 4.56
C GLN A 16 -17.86 -16.39 4.52
N SER A 17 -18.57 -15.74 3.59
CA SER A 17 -18.59 -14.27 3.49
C SER A 17 -19.46 -13.59 4.54
N ARG A 18 -20.41 -14.32 5.15
CA ARG A 18 -21.48 -13.79 6.02
C ARG A 18 -22.29 -12.67 5.36
N ARG A 19 -22.43 -12.73 4.03
CA ARG A 19 -23.16 -11.75 3.22
C ARG A 19 -24.18 -12.47 2.34
N ARG A 20 -25.20 -11.72 1.89
CA ARG A 20 -26.13 -12.19 0.87
C ARG A 20 -25.39 -12.27 -0.47
N ILE A 21 -25.40 -13.45 -1.08
CA ILE A 21 -24.81 -13.66 -2.41
C ILE A 21 -25.92 -13.49 -3.45
N GLU A 22 -25.69 -12.60 -4.41
CA GLU A 22 -26.55 -12.41 -5.59
C GLU A 22 -25.78 -12.96 -6.80
N PRO A 23 -26.16 -14.13 -7.33
CA PRO A 23 -25.42 -14.74 -8.44
C PRO A 23 -25.76 -14.06 -9.76
N ASP A 24 -24.72 -13.75 -10.53
CA ASP A 24 -24.84 -13.32 -11.92
C ASP A 24 -24.25 -14.37 -12.87
N VAL A 25 -24.84 -14.52 -14.06
CA VAL A 25 -24.39 -15.50 -15.06
C VAL A 25 -23.16 -14.92 -15.76
N ALA A 26 -22.07 -15.68 -15.81
CA ALA A 26 -20.89 -15.32 -16.59
C ALA A 26 -20.25 -16.57 -17.20
N SER A 27 -19.63 -16.42 -18.35
CA SER A 27 -18.88 -17.49 -19.02
C SER A 27 -17.67 -17.92 -18.18
N THR A 28 -17.15 -19.12 -18.45
CA THR A 28 -15.91 -19.60 -17.81
C THR A 28 -14.74 -18.65 -18.10
N GLU A 29 -14.66 -18.10 -19.32
CA GLU A 29 -13.61 -17.16 -19.71
C GLU A 29 -13.71 -15.85 -18.92
N GLU A 30 -14.89 -15.22 -18.85
CA GLU A 30 -15.09 -13.99 -18.06
C GLU A 30 -14.82 -14.19 -16.57
N ILE A 31 -15.13 -15.38 -16.03
CA ILE A 31 -14.84 -15.70 -14.64
C ILE A 31 -13.36 -15.90 -14.41
N LEU A 32 -12.66 -16.59 -15.33
CA LEU A 32 -11.21 -16.73 -15.26
C LEU A 32 -10.52 -15.38 -15.44
N GLU A 33 -10.99 -14.52 -16.34
CA GLU A 33 -10.49 -13.14 -16.47
C GLU A 33 -10.75 -12.32 -15.22
N ALA A 34 -11.93 -12.44 -14.59
CA ALA A 34 -12.22 -11.76 -13.33
C ALA A 34 -11.36 -12.31 -12.18
N ILE A 35 -11.14 -13.63 -12.11
CA ILE A 35 -10.25 -14.24 -11.11
C ILE A 35 -8.81 -13.75 -11.35
N ASP A 36 -8.31 -13.84 -12.57
CA ASP A 36 -6.99 -13.36 -12.94
C ASP A 36 -6.83 -11.87 -12.62
N PHE A 37 -7.81 -11.06 -12.99
CA PHE A 37 -7.80 -9.63 -12.72
C PHE A 37 -7.73 -9.32 -11.22
N ASN A 38 -8.39 -10.13 -10.39
CA ASN A 38 -8.48 -9.90 -8.94
C ASN A 38 -7.41 -10.65 -8.12
N TYR A 39 -6.81 -11.72 -8.64
CA TYR A 39 -5.97 -12.65 -7.86
C TYR A 39 -4.63 -13.07 -8.52
N LYS A 40 -4.40 -12.84 -9.82
CA LYS A 40 -3.19 -13.28 -10.55
C LYS A 40 -1.89 -12.78 -9.97
N ASP A 41 -1.93 -11.61 -9.35
CA ASP A 41 -0.76 -10.98 -8.77
C ASP A 41 -0.27 -11.73 -7.52
N TYR A 42 -1.14 -12.43 -6.77
CA TYR A 42 -0.74 -13.29 -5.65
C TYR A 42 -0.07 -14.58 -6.12
N ASP A 43 -0.59 -15.22 -7.17
CA ASP A 43 0.01 -16.44 -7.74
C ASP A 43 1.42 -16.14 -8.29
N GLU A 44 1.62 -14.97 -8.90
CA GLU A 44 2.95 -14.57 -9.35
C GLU A 44 3.88 -14.26 -8.18
N ILE A 45 3.39 -13.64 -7.09
CA ILE A 45 4.18 -13.49 -5.85
C ILE A 45 4.62 -14.86 -5.35
N GLU A 46 3.71 -15.82 -5.20
CA GLU A 46 4.04 -17.18 -4.75
C GLU A 46 5.04 -17.87 -5.69
N ARG A 47 4.90 -17.69 -6.99
CA ARG A 47 5.82 -18.24 -7.99
C ARG A 47 7.22 -17.63 -7.87
N GLN A 48 7.32 -16.31 -7.68
CA GLN A 48 8.62 -15.64 -7.48
C GLN A 48 9.26 -16.08 -6.16
N ILE A 49 8.47 -16.19 -5.09
CA ILE A 49 8.90 -16.71 -3.80
C ILE A 49 9.38 -18.16 -3.93
N SER A 50 8.69 -18.99 -4.71
CA SER A 50 9.09 -20.37 -4.97
C SER A 50 10.44 -20.47 -5.69
N LYS A 51 10.76 -19.54 -6.60
CA LYS A 51 12.10 -19.47 -7.21
C LYS A 51 13.17 -19.17 -6.16
N ILE A 52 12.89 -18.30 -5.19
CA ILE A 52 13.84 -18.01 -4.07
C ILE A 52 14.16 -19.30 -3.30
N LEU A 53 13.17 -20.16 -3.07
CA LEU A 53 13.33 -21.46 -2.38
C LEU A 53 14.25 -22.42 -3.14
N VAL A 54 14.20 -22.40 -4.48
CA VAL A 54 15.07 -23.25 -5.31
C VAL A 54 16.51 -22.73 -5.28
N LEU A 55 16.72 -21.41 -5.42
CA LEU A 55 18.07 -20.84 -5.40
C LEU A 55 18.76 -21.04 -4.04
N SER A 56 18.03 -20.87 -2.94
CA SER A 56 18.58 -21.04 -1.58
C SER A 56 18.98 -22.48 -1.24
N LYS A 57 18.48 -23.50 -1.96
CA LYS A 57 18.94 -24.90 -1.81
C LYS A 57 20.20 -25.22 -2.62
N THR A 58 20.62 -24.34 -3.53
CA THR A 58 21.69 -24.65 -4.50
C THR A 58 22.99 -23.88 -4.23
N THR A 59 22.98 -22.89 -3.34
CA THR A 59 24.13 -21.99 -3.14
C THR A 59 24.32 -21.64 -1.66
N ASP A 60 25.42 -22.13 -1.08
CA ASP A 60 25.94 -21.72 0.24
C ASP A 60 27.04 -20.62 0.08
N GLU A 61 27.05 -19.93 -1.07
CA GLU A 61 28.07 -18.95 -1.42
C GLU A 61 27.46 -17.58 -1.74
N GLN A 62 27.99 -16.59 -1.02
CA GLN A 62 27.90 -15.14 -1.17
C GLN A 62 27.07 -14.63 -2.37
N ILE A 63 25.89 -14.12 -2.06
CA ILE A 63 25.05 -13.36 -2.99
C ILE A 63 25.84 -12.11 -3.41
N SER A 64 26.34 -12.11 -4.64
CA SER A 64 26.96 -10.94 -5.26
C SER A 64 25.89 -9.86 -5.46
N LEU A 65 26.15 -8.67 -4.91
CA LEU A 65 25.21 -7.56 -4.75
C LEU A 65 24.91 -6.76 -6.03
N ASP A 66 25.42 -7.17 -7.19
CA ASP A 66 25.63 -6.24 -8.31
C ASP A 66 24.63 -6.35 -9.48
N ASN A 67 23.61 -7.21 -9.42
CA ASN A 67 22.50 -7.23 -10.40
C ASN A 67 21.16 -6.99 -9.69
N VAL A 68 20.93 -5.72 -9.34
CA VAL A 68 19.98 -5.26 -8.31
C VAL A 68 18.52 -5.28 -8.77
N THR A 69 18.19 -5.48 -10.05
CA THR A 69 16.81 -5.36 -10.58
C THR A 69 16.12 -6.68 -10.92
N ASP A 70 16.85 -7.77 -11.16
CA ASP A 70 16.27 -9.04 -11.68
C ASP A 70 16.34 -10.22 -10.71
N THR A 71 16.40 -9.96 -9.41
CA THR A 71 16.29 -11.05 -8.42
C THR A 71 14.82 -11.42 -8.18
N PRO A 72 14.48 -12.71 -7.98
CA PRO A 72 13.12 -13.11 -7.63
C PRO A 72 12.57 -12.40 -6.38
N VAL A 73 13.44 -12.05 -5.42
CA VAL A 73 13.09 -11.25 -4.23
C VAL A 73 12.66 -9.84 -4.61
N ALA A 74 13.39 -9.18 -5.52
CA ALA A 74 13.04 -7.84 -5.99
C ALA A 74 11.72 -7.83 -6.75
N GLN A 75 11.47 -8.84 -7.58
CA GLN A 75 10.20 -9.01 -8.31
C GLN A 75 9.04 -9.27 -7.33
N ALA A 76 9.21 -10.17 -6.36
CA ALA A 76 8.21 -10.42 -5.33
C ALA A 76 7.86 -9.14 -4.55
N LEU A 77 8.86 -8.40 -4.06
CA LEU A 77 8.61 -7.13 -3.36
C LEU A 77 7.89 -6.11 -4.24
N THR A 78 8.25 -6.03 -5.52
CA THR A 78 7.59 -5.14 -6.48
C THR A 78 6.11 -5.49 -6.59
N LEU A 79 5.77 -6.76 -6.84
CA LEU A 79 4.38 -7.22 -6.94
C LEU A 79 3.59 -6.97 -5.65
N ILE A 80 4.20 -7.19 -4.48
CA ILE A 80 3.57 -6.90 -3.18
C ILE A 80 3.20 -5.41 -3.06
N ILE A 81 4.07 -4.51 -3.53
CA ILE A 81 3.80 -3.06 -3.53
C ILE A 81 2.75 -2.71 -4.58
N GLU A 82 2.82 -3.28 -5.78
CA GLU A 82 1.84 -3.04 -6.84
C GLU A 82 0.43 -3.45 -6.41
N GLU A 83 0.28 -4.59 -5.75
CA GLU A 83 -1.01 -5.03 -5.20
C GLU A 83 -1.50 -4.15 -4.07
N ALA A 84 -0.62 -3.69 -3.19
CA ALA A 84 -1.00 -2.74 -2.15
C ALA A 84 -1.53 -1.43 -2.75
N VAL A 85 -0.88 -0.91 -3.80
CA VAL A 85 -1.32 0.30 -4.52
C VAL A 85 -2.66 0.06 -5.22
N LYS A 86 -2.82 -1.09 -5.89
CA LYS A 86 -4.08 -1.49 -6.56
C LYS A 86 -5.23 -1.60 -5.56
N ALA A 87 -4.97 -2.17 -4.39
CA ALA A 87 -5.92 -2.28 -3.29
C ALA A 87 -6.16 -0.95 -2.53
N ARG A 88 -5.47 0.14 -2.93
CA ARG A 88 -5.52 1.45 -2.26
C ARG A 88 -5.15 1.38 -0.77
N ALA A 89 -4.18 0.52 -0.43
CA ALA A 89 -3.69 0.40 0.92
C ALA A 89 -2.86 1.62 1.34
N SER A 90 -3.00 2.05 2.60
CA SER A 90 -2.17 3.09 3.21
C SER A 90 -0.85 2.54 3.74
N ASP A 91 -0.85 1.29 4.22
CA ASP A 91 0.32 0.65 4.82
C ASP A 91 0.39 -0.83 4.43
N ILE A 92 1.61 -1.33 4.22
CA ILE A 92 1.94 -2.76 4.09
C ILE A 92 2.66 -3.18 5.36
N HIS A 93 2.24 -4.30 5.96
CA HIS A 93 2.85 -4.88 7.14
C HIS A 93 3.40 -6.27 6.82
N LEU A 94 4.71 -6.45 7.00
CA LEU A 94 5.41 -7.72 6.93
C LEU A 94 5.72 -8.18 8.35
N GLN A 95 5.04 -9.22 8.82
CA GLN A 95 5.09 -9.66 10.20
C GLN A 95 5.48 -11.13 10.33
N PRO A 96 6.73 -11.43 10.74
CA PRO A 96 7.13 -12.80 11.00
C PRO A 96 6.37 -13.35 12.22
N GLN A 97 5.88 -14.58 12.07
CA GLN A 97 5.25 -15.39 13.12
C GLN A 97 6.09 -16.66 13.34
N GLU A 98 5.60 -17.59 14.14
CA GLU A 98 6.35 -18.81 14.47
C GLU A 98 6.59 -19.73 13.26
N ASP A 99 5.65 -19.76 12.30
CA ASP A 99 5.65 -20.70 11.17
C ASP A 99 5.64 -20.02 9.78
N GLN A 100 5.26 -18.75 9.72
CA GLN A 100 5.07 -18.02 8.46
C GLN A 100 5.38 -16.52 8.58
N LEU A 101 5.64 -15.88 7.45
CA LEU A 101 5.61 -14.43 7.30
C LEU A 101 4.19 -14.01 6.91
N ARG A 102 3.46 -13.36 7.82
CA ARG A 102 2.13 -12.82 7.54
C ARG A 102 2.25 -11.46 6.84
N VAL A 103 1.55 -11.28 5.71
CA VAL A 103 1.48 -10.00 4.99
C VAL A 103 0.08 -9.40 5.13
N ARG A 104 0.01 -8.16 5.60
CA ARG A 104 -1.25 -7.43 5.81
C ARG A 104 -1.24 -6.07 5.15
N TYR A 105 -2.39 -5.65 4.65
CA TYR A 105 -2.59 -4.29 4.14
C TYR A 105 -3.52 -3.52 5.08
N ARG A 106 -3.22 -2.24 5.30
CA ARG A 106 -4.17 -1.31 5.89
C ARG A 106 -4.97 -0.66 4.78
N ILE A 107 -6.27 -0.95 4.72
CA ILE A 107 -7.21 -0.38 3.73
C ILE A 107 -8.28 0.35 4.53
N ASP A 108 -8.50 1.64 4.23
CA ASP A 108 -9.46 2.50 4.91
C ASP A 108 -9.35 2.44 6.45
N GLY A 109 -8.11 2.43 6.95
CA GLY A 109 -7.79 2.39 8.38
C GLY A 109 -7.82 0.99 9.02
N THR A 110 -8.37 -0.02 8.35
CA THR A 110 -8.52 -1.39 8.87
C THR A 110 -7.43 -2.31 8.33
N LEU A 111 -6.91 -3.22 9.16
CA LEU A 111 -5.92 -4.21 8.72
C LEU A 111 -6.61 -5.45 8.14
N HIS A 112 -6.18 -5.85 6.96
CA HIS A 112 -6.64 -7.03 6.24
C HIS A 112 -5.49 -8.03 6.09
N ASP A 113 -5.73 -9.28 6.48
CA ASP A 113 -4.83 -10.40 6.18
C ASP A 113 -4.94 -10.73 4.70
N MET A 114 -3.84 -10.60 3.96
CA MET A 114 -3.85 -10.79 2.51
C MET A 114 -3.37 -12.19 2.14
N PHE A 115 -2.15 -12.53 2.54
CA PHE A 115 -1.52 -13.81 2.28
C PHE A 115 -0.38 -14.05 3.28
N SER A 116 0.17 -15.25 3.26
CA SER A 116 1.32 -15.64 4.07
C SER A 116 2.42 -16.23 3.19
N LEU A 117 3.67 -16.01 3.58
CA LEU A 117 4.85 -16.52 2.89
C LEU A 117 5.66 -17.43 3.83
N PRO A 118 6.47 -18.38 3.30
CA PRO A 118 7.37 -19.18 4.12
C PRO A 118 8.36 -18.32 4.92
N LEU A 119 8.71 -18.70 6.15
CA LEU A 119 9.59 -17.89 7.02
C LEU A 119 10.95 -17.57 6.43
N MET A 120 11.51 -18.44 5.60
CA MET A 120 12.79 -18.20 4.95
C MET A 120 12.78 -16.99 4.00
N THR A 121 11.61 -16.46 3.67
CA THR A 121 11.45 -15.24 2.85
C THR A 121 11.65 -13.94 3.65
N VAL A 122 11.60 -13.99 4.99
CA VAL A 122 11.75 -12.82 5.87
C VAL A 122 13.07 -12.11 5.62
N THR A 123 14.20 -12.83 5.77
CA THR A 123 15.54 -12.22 5.65
C THR A 123 15.78 -11.62 4.25
N PRO A 124 15.50 -12.31 3.13
CA PRO A 124 15.64 -11.72 1.79
C PRO A 124 14.78 -10.47 1.57
N LEU A 125 13.50 -10.50 1.98
CA LEU A 125 12.60 -9.35 1.81
C LEU A 125 13.04 -8.15 2.65
N ILE A 126 13.35 -8.36 3.93
CA ILE A 126 13.83 -7.29 4.82
C ILE A 126 15.15 -6.72 4.30
N SER A 127 16.10 -7.57 3.88
CA SER A 127 17.36 -7.11 3.29
C SER A 127 17.11 -6.27 2.04
N ARG A 128 16.20 -6.69 1.17
CA ARG A 128 15.86 -5.94 -0.04
C ARG A 128 15.25 -4.57 0.28
N ILE A 129 14.34 -4.53 1.25
CA ILE A 129 13.74 -3.28 1.74
C ILE A 129 14.82 -2.36 2.32
N LYS A 130 15.74 -2.90 3.12
CA LYS A 130 16.86 -2.14 3.70
C LYS A 130 17.78 -1.56 2.63
N ILE A 131 18.09 -2.31 1.58
CA ILE A 131 18.86 -1.80 0.44
C ILE A 131 18.15 -0.61 -0.22
N LEU A 132 16.87 -0.76 -0.56
CA LEU A 132 16.11 0.29 -1.24
C LEU A 132 16.01 1.57 -0.40
N ALA A 133 15.84 1.42 0.91
CA ALA A 133 15.68 2.51 1.86
C ALA A 133 17.01 3.03 2.45
N ASN A 134 18.16 2.58 1.93
CA ASN A 134 19.50 2.95 2.39
C ASN A 134 19.72 2.72 3.92
N MET A 135 19.22 1.60 4.43
CA MET A 135 19.33 1.17 5.83
C MET A 135 20.47 0.16 6.01
N ASN A 136 20.94 -0.03 7.25
CA ASN A 136 22.02 -0.97 7.57
C ASN A 136 21.50 -2.42 7.62
N ILE A 137 21.90 -3.21 6.62
CA ILE A 137 21.53 -4.63 6.49
C ILE A 137 22.22 -5.48 7.56
N ALA A 138 23.44 -5.11 7.96
CA ALA A 138 24.25 -5.89 8.89
C ALA A 138 23.81 -5.77 10.36
N ASP A 139 22.91 -4.83 10.68
CA ASP A 139 22.37 -4.62 12.03
C ASP A 139 20.86 -4.94 12.08
N PRO A 140 20.47 -6.20 12.27
CA PRO A 140 19.06 -6.60 12.40
C PRO A 140 18.50 -6.36 13.81
N HIS A 141 19.31 -5.89 14.77
CA HIS A 141 18.95 -5.86 16.19
C HIS A 141 18.45 -4.50 16.68
N ARG A 142 18.40 -3.50 15.81
CA ARG A 142 17.91 -2.16 16.13
C ARG A 142 16.77 -1.76 15.20
N PRO A 143 15.77 -1.03 15.70
CA PRO A 143 14.80 -0.38 14.84
C PRO A 143 15.50 0.56 13.86
N GLN A 144 15.04 0.59 12.61
CA GLN A 144 15.58 1.47 11.59
C GLN A 144 14.44 2.09 10.79
N ASP A 145 14.64 3.35 10.41
CA ASP A 145 13.72 4.09 9.57
C ASP A 145 14.44 4.47 8.27
N GLY A 146 13.70 4.40 7.17
CA GLY A 146 14.21 4.77 5.86
C GLY A 146 13.08 5.17 4.93
N GLN A 147 13.46 5.58 3.73
CA GLN A 147 12.49 5.95 2.70
C GLN A 147 13.04 5.64 1.31
N PHE A 148 12.15 5.31 0.39
CA PHE A 148 12.49 5.12 -1.02
C PHE A 148 11.27 5.44 -1.88
N SER A 149 11.48 5.65 -3.18
CA SER A 149 10.39 5.91 -4.14
C SER A 149 10.33 4.80 -5.17
N VAL A 150 9.12 4.44 -5.59
CA VAL A 150 8.87 3.50 -6.68
C VAL A 150 7.91 4.11 -7.69
N ASN A 151 8.08 3.73 -8.96
CA ASN A 151 7.13 4.09 -9.99
C ASN A 151 6.27 2.85 -10.31
N THR A 152 5.00 2.92 -9.97
CA THR A 152 4.03 1.84 -10.19
C THR A 152 2.93 2.34 -11.12
N LYS A 153 2.80 1.75 -12.31
CA LYS A 153 1.77 2.08 -13.31
C LYS A 153 1.69 3.60 -13.63
N GLY A 154 2.84 4.28 -13.65
CA GLY A 154 2.94 5.72 -13.91
C GLY A 154 2.68 6.63 -12.70
N ARG A 155 2.45 6.06 -11.51
CA ARG A 155 2.34 6.80 -10.26
C ARG A 155 3.64 6.70 -9.48
N LEU A 156 4.20 7.84 -9.11
CA LEU A 156 5.35 7.92 -8.23
C LEU A 156 4.87 7.80 -6.77
N ILE A 157 5.14 6.66 -6.15
CA ILE A 157 4.79 6.38 -4.77
C ILE A 157 6.05 6.54 -3.92
N ASP A 158 5.99 7.44 -2.95
CA ASP A 158 7.01 7.54 -1.91
C ASP A 158 6.64 6.57 -0.78
N ILE A 159 7.61 5.78 -0.33
CA ILE A 159 7.42 4.77 0.69
C ILE A 159 8.29 5.11 1.88
N ARG A 160 7.66 5.34 3.03
CA ARG A 160 8.34 5.41 4.33
C ARG A 160 8.38 4.03 4.93
N VAL A 161 9.53 3.63 5.44
CA VAL A 161 9.77 2.28 5.98
C VAL A 161 10.21 2.39 7.41
N GLY A 162 9.60 1.60 8.28
CA GLY A 162 10.13 1.29 9.61
C GLY A 162 10.37 -0.22 9.72
N THR A 163 11.53 -0.61 10.22
CA THR A 163 11.84 -2.00 10.58
C THR A 163 12.05 -2.13 12.09
N MET A 164 11.68 -3.27 12.66
CA MET A 164 11.83 -3.52 14.08
C MET A 164 12.15 -4.99 14.36
N PRO A 165 13.13 -5.32 15.21
CA PRO A 165 13.36 -6.69 15.63
C PRO A 165 12.17 -7.24 16.43
N THR A 166 11.80 -8.49 16.18
CA THR A 166 10.79 -9.24 16.95
C THR A 166 11.35 -10.62 17.33
N VAL A 167 10.57 -11.40 18.09
CA VAL A 167 10.95 -12.76 18.52
C VAL A 167 11.21 -13.70 17.34
N TYR A 168 10.47 -13.54 16.24
CA TYR A 168 10.51 -14.44 15.07
C TYR A 168 11.28 -13.88 13.87
N GLY A 169 11.99 -12.76 14.06
CA GLY A 169 12.72 -12.07 13.02
C GLY A 169 12.36 -10.59 12.95
N GLU A 170 12.89 -9.90 11.96
CA GLU A 170 12.64 -8.46 11.79
C GLU A 170 11.31 -8.24 11.05
N MET A 171 10.45 -7.40 11.61
CA MET A 171 9.22 -6.96 10.96
C MET A 171 9.45 -5.65 10.21
N ALA A 172 8.65 -5.40 9.18
CA ALA A 172 8.65 -4.12 8.46
C ALA A 172 7.23 -3.56 8.30
N ALA A 173 7.11 -2.24 8.40
CA ALA A 173 5.92 -1.49 8.04
C ALA A 173 6.30 -0.47 6.95
N LEU A 174 5.58 -0.50 5.84
CA LEU A 174 5.80 0.39 4.70
C LEU A 174 4.56 1.27 4.54
N ARG A 175 4.69 2.57 4.74
CA ARG A 175 3.63 3.54 4.48
C ARG A 175 3.73 4.06 3.06
N LEU A 176 2.66 3.91 2.30
CA LEU A 176 2.55 4.32 0.89
C LEU A 176 2.02 5.75 0.84
N LEU A 177 2.80 6.65 0.24
CA LEU A 177 2.44 8.05 0.03
C LEU A 177 2.33 8.30 -1.48
N ASP A 178 1.11 8.33 -1.99
CA ASP A 178 0.83 8.68 -3.39
C ASP A 178 0.95 10.20 -3.56
N LYS A 179 2.00 10.65 -4.24
CA LYS A 179 2.23 12.09 -4.50
C LYS A 179 1.16 12.73 -5.37
N SER A 180 0.41 11.95 -6.16
CA SER A 180 -0.67 12.51 -6.99
C SER A 180 -1.82 13.07 -6.15
N LEU A 181 -1.98 12.62 -4.90
CA LEU A 181 -2.97 13.18 -3.97
C LEU A 181 -2.63 14.61 -3.55
N ALA A 182 -1.37 15.03 -3.66
CA ALA A 182 -0.95 16.40 -3.34
C ALA A 182 -1.54 17.44 -4.29
N THR A 183 -1.91 17.04 -5.51
CA THR A 183 -2.40 17.92 -6.57
C THR A 183 -3.92 17.88 -6.74
N LEU A 184 -4.64 17.22 -5.83
CA LEU A 184 -6.10 17.15 -5.85
C LEU A 184 -6.70 18.55 -5.79
N ALA A 185 -7.60 18.84 -6.74
CA ALA A 185 -8.40 20.05 -6.69
C ALA A 185 -9.50 19.90 -5.62
N LEU A 186 -9.90 21.02 -5.03
CA LEU A 186 -10.97 21.04 -4.01
C LEU A 186 -12.27 20.38 -4.52
N SER A 187 -12.59 20.54 -5.81
CA SER A 187 -13.75 19.94 -6.47
C SER A 187 -13.73 18.42 -6.53
N GLU A 188 -12.56 17.79 -6.40
CA GLU A 188 -12.39 16.34 -6.47
C GLU A 188 -12.54 15.66 -5.10
N LEU A 189 -12.65 16.43 -4.02
CA LEU A 189 -12.76 15.89 -2.65
C LEU A 189 -14.16 15.36 -2.29
N GLY A 190 -15.17 15.62 -3.13
CA GLY A 190 -16.53 15.14 -2.91
C GLY A 190 -17.40 16.05 -2.04
N PHE A 191 -17.12 17.35 -1.97
CA PHE A 191 -18.04 18.32 -1.37
C PHE A 191 -19.37 18.35 -2.14
N LEU A 192 -20.47 18.53 -1.41
CA LEU A 192 -21.72 18.96 -2.05
C LEU A 192 -21.50 20.36 -2.64
N PRO A 193 -22.10 20.68 -3.81
CA PRO A 193 -21.84 21.95 -4.52
C PRO A 193 -22.02 23.19 -3.63
N GLU A 194 -23.04 23.19 -2.77
CA GLU A 194 -23.34 24.28 -1.85
C GLU A 194 -22.28 24.41 -0.75
N CYS A 195 -21.83 23.28 -0.18
CA CYS A 195 -20.76 23.25 0.82
C CYS A 195 -19.42 23.68 0.23
N GLN A 196 -19.11 23.25 -0.99
CA GLN A 196 -17.90 23.68 -1.69
C GLN A 196 -17.89 25.19 -1.89
N ALA A 197 -19.00 25.76 -2.38
CA ALA A 197 -19.11 27.19 -2.62
C ALA A 197 -19.00 28.02 -1.33
N GLU A 198 -19.53 27.53 -0.21
CA GLU A 198 -19.32 28.16 1.11
C GLU A 198 -17.85 28.05 1.56
N TYR A 199 -17.25 26.86 1.46
CA TYR A 199 -15.87 26.64 1.87
C TYR A 199 -14.88 27.47 1.03
N GLU A 200 -15.07 27.57 -0.29
CA GLU A 200 -14.28 28.44 -1.16
C GLU A 200 -14.44 29.93 -0.82
N ARG A 201 -15.63 30.36 -0.39
CA ARG A 201 -15.83 31.72 0.11
C ARG A 201 -15.05 31.95 1.40
N MET A 202 -15.07 31.00 2.34
CA MET A 202 -14.31 31.07 3.59
C MET A 202 -12.80 31.16 3.34
N LEU A 203 -12.28 30.41 2.36
CA LEU A 203 -10.84 30.44 1.99
C LEU A 203 -10.38 31.80 1.44
N LYS A 204 -11.27 32.60 0.85
CA LYS A 204 -10.95 33.91 0.25
C LYS A 204 -11.05 35.09 1.21
N VAL A 205 -11.48 34.86 2.46
CA VAL A 205 -11.56 35.91 3.48
C VAL A 205 -10.15 36.34 3.89
N PRO A 206 -9.85 37.65 4.04
CA PRO A 206 -8.48 38.14 4.27
C PRO A 206 -7.86 37.69 5.60
N TYR A 207 -8.66 37.32 6.59
CA TYR A 207 -8.22 36.79 7.86
C TYR A 207 -9.31 35.92 8.48
N GLY A 208 -8.90 34.89 9.21
CA GLY A 208 -9.80 33.93 9.84
C GLY A 208 -9.06 32.67 10.23
N MET A 209 -9.80 31.74 10.84
CA MET A 209 -9.29 30.42 11.20
C MET A 209 -10.26 29.38 10.67
N ILE A 210 -9.73 28.42 9.89
CA ILE A 210 -10.46 27.24 9.46
C ILE A 210 -9.88 26.04 10.21
N LEU A 211 -10.72 25.34 10.97
CA LEU A 211 -10.34 24.14 11.70
C LEU A 211 -10.93 22.92 11.02
N VAL A 212 -10.07 22.03 10.53
CA VAL A 212 -10.47 20.74 9.96
C VAL A 212 -10.23 19.64 11.00
N SER A 213 -11.31 18.98 11.43
CA SER A 213 -11.27 17.95 12.48
C SER A 213 -11.86 16.62 11.99
N GLY A 214 -11.42 15.53 12.61
CA GLY A 214 -11.79 14.16 12.25
C GLY A 214 -10.74 13.15 12.73
N PRO A 215 -11.08 11.86 12.81
CA PRO A 215 -10.14 10.82 13.22
C PRO A 215 -8.97 10.66 12.24
N THR A 216 -7.96 9.88 12.61
CA THR A 216 -6.86 9.51 11.72
C THR A 216 -7.40 8.87 10.44
N GLY A 217 -6.88 9.27 9.28
CA GLY A 217 -7.35 8.77 7.99
C GLY A 217 -8.59 9.45 7.41
N ALA A 218 -9.22 10.40 8.12
CA ALA A 218 -10.43 11.08 7.63
C ALA A 218 -10.21 12.14 6.51
N GLY A 219 -9.04 12.15 5.85
CA GLY A 219 -8.76 13.08 4.75
C GLY A 219 -8.49 14.55 5.15
N LYS A 220 -8.17 14.81 6.43
CA LYS A 220 -7.88 16.17 6.93
C LYS A 220 -6.74 16.84 6.18
N THR A 221 -5.59 16.16 6.11
CA THR A 221 -4.40 16.66 5.42
C THR A 221 -4.70 16.88 3.94
N THR A 222 -5.35 15.93 3.27
CA THR A 222 -5.78 16.05 1.86
C THR A 222 -6.66 17.28 1.64
N THR A 223 -7.62 17.53 2.54
CA THR A 223 -8.51 18.70 2.46
C THR A 223 -7.72 20.01 2.61
N LEU A 224 -6.78 20.07 3.56
CA LEU A 224 -5.95 21.26 3.78
C LEU A 224 -5.01 21.52 2.60
N TYR A 225 -4.37 20.50 2.05
CA TYR A 225 -3.52 20.63 0.86
C TYR A 225 -4.31 21.13 -0.36
N ALA A 226 -5.48 20.54 -0.65
CA ALA A 226 -6.35 21.02 -1.72
C ALA A 226 -6.85 22.47 -1.49
N SER A 227 -7.04 22.86 -0.22
CA SER A 227 -7.40 24.23 0.14
C SER A 227 -6.27 25.20 -0.19
N VAL A 228 -5.04 24.86 0.20
CA VAL A 228 -3.84 25.66 -0.07
C VAL A 228 -3.59 25.80 -1.58
N ASN A 229 -3.72 24.70 -2.34
CA ASN A 229 -3.57 24.71 -3.81
C ASN A 229 -4.58 25.60 -4.55
N CYS A 230 -5.72 25.91 -3.93
CA CYS A 230 -6.74 26.79 -4.51
C CYS A 230 -6.42 28.28 -4.31
N LEU A 231 -5.46 28.61 -3.44
CA LEU A 231 -5.12 29.99 -3.09
C LEU A 231 -4.05 30.57 -4.03
N ASP A 232 -4.02 31.90 -4.13
CA ASP A 232 -3.07 32.60 -4.99
C ASP A 232 -1.66 32.64 -4.36
N HIS A 233 -0.80 31.70 -4.79
CA HIS A 233 0.60 31.61 -4.38
C HIS A 233 1.50 32.75 -4.88
N THR A 234 1.05 33.53 -5.86
CA THR A 234 1.83 34.65 -6.40
C THR A 234 1.55 35.96 -5.66
N GLY A 235 0.29 36.19 -5.28
CA GLY A 235 -0.15 37.36 -4.54
C GLY A 235 -0.04 37.24 -3.02
N GLN A 236 0.14 36.02 -2.48
CA GLN A 236 0.13 35.76 -1.04
C GLN A 236 1.36 34.95 -0.61
N ASN A 237 2.01 35.37 0.49
CA ASN A 237 3.07 34.58 1.11
C ASN A 237 2.44 33.53 2.03
N MET A 238 2.46 32.26 1.61
CA MET A 238 1.93 31.13 2.38
C MET A 238 3.03 30.39 3.11
N ILE A 239 2.78 30.04 4.38
CA ILE A 239 3.72 29.30 5.22
C ILE A 239 2.94 28.16 5.89
N THR A 240 3.46 26.93 5.77
CA THR A 240 2.94 25.75 6.49
C THR A 240 3.95 25.31 7.55
N ILE A 241 3.44 24.75 8.65
CA ILE A 241 4.24 24.08 9.68
C ILE A 241 3.63 22.69 9.85
N GLU A 242 4.43 21.66 9.58
CA GLU A 242 3.98 20.28 9.50
C GLU A 242 4.96 19.35 10.23
N ASP A 243 4.44 18.24 10.77
CA ASP A 243 5.23 17.23 11.47
C ASP A 243 4.75 15.81 11.09
N PRO A 244 5.36 15.17 10.09
CA PRO A 244 6.28 15.71 9.09
C PRO A 244 5.55 16.39 7.91
N VAL A 245 6.30 17.06 7.03
CA VAL A 245 5.77 17.50 5.72
C VAL A 245 5.37 16.28 4.90
N GLU A 246 4.12 16.24 4.43
CA GLU A 246 3.59 15.10 3.67
C GLU A 246 3.78 15.25 2.15
N TYR A 247 3.59 16.45 1.60
CA TYR A 247 3.76 16.73 0.17
C TYR A 247 4.49 18.04 -0.10
N ARG A 248 4.94 18.23 -1.35
CA ARG A 248 5.55 19.47 -1.81
C ARG A 248 4.71 20.02 -2.95
N PHE A 249 4.26 21.27 -2.80
CA PHE A 249 3.55 22.07 -3.82
C PHE A 249 4.51 23.01 -4.53
#